data_AF-A0A2W7CBZ4-F1
#
_entry.id   AF-A0A2W7CBZ4-F1
#
_cell.length_a   1.000
_cell.length_b   1.000
_cell.length_c   1.000
_cell.angle_alpha   90.00
_cell.angle_beta   90.00
_cell.angle_gamma   90.00
#
_symmetry.space_group_name_H-M   'P 1'
#
loop_
_entity.id
_entity.type
_entity.pdbx_description
1 polymer ?
#
loop_
_entity_poly.entity_id
_entity_poly.type
_entity_poly.pdbx_seq_one_letter_code
_entity_poly.pdbx_strand_id
1 'polypeptide(L)' 'MKLNTSRWRDNNSYDFFDTLPIEGLAWECLRRSVSYQRHYLALVVSGAERQPFPAEEQEHWGLRFPGSA' A
#
# COMPACT_ATOMS: atom_id res chain seq x y z
N MET A 1 2.86 -11.29 -17.80
CA MET A 1 4.08 -11.23 -16.97
C MET A 1 4.13 -12.51 -16.15
N LYS A 2 5.13 -13.38 -16.35
CA LYS A 2 5.23 -14.65 -15.62
C LYS A 2 5.89 -14.37 -14.27
N LEU A 3 5.17 -14.62 -13.17
CA LEU A 3 5.73 -14.46 -11.83
C LEU A 3 6.89 -15.45 -11.67
N ASN A 4 8.10 -14.94 -11.42
CA ASN A 4 9.22 -15.79 -11.06
C ASN A 4 9.00 -16.27 -9.62
N THR A 5 8.54 -17.50 -9.48
CA THR A 5 8.27 -18.10 -8.17
C THR A 5 9.45 -18.91 -7.64
N SER A 6 10.61 -18.91 -8.30
CA SER A 6 11.75 -19.78 -7.94
C SER A 6 12.22 -19.63 -6.49
N ARG A 7 11.94 -18.49 -5.84
CA ARG A 7 12.29 -18.21 -4.44
C ARG A 7 11.13 -18.35 -3.45
N TRP A 8 9.99 -18.91 -3.85
CA TRP A 8 8.80 -18.95 -2.98
C TRP A 8 9.00 -19.75 -1.68
N ARG A 9 9.96 -20.69 -1.63
CA ARG A 9 10.34 -21.45 -0.42
C ARG A 9 11.56 -20.90 0.31
N ASP A 10 12.18 -19.84 -0.22
CA ASP A 10 13.35 -19.23 0.40
C ASP A 10 12.89 -18.36 1.58
N ASN A 11 13.07 -18.85 2.80
CA ASN A 11 12.60 -18.17 4.02
C ASN A 11 13.18 -16.75 4.14
N ASN A 12 14.43 -16.56 3.73
CA ASN A 12 15.11 -15.26 3.77
C ASN A 12 14.45 -14.22 2.86
N SER A 13 13.60 -14.64 1.91
CA SER A 13 12.79 -13.71 1.10
C SER A 13 11.64 -13.08 1.90
N TYR A 14 11.34 -13.57 3.10
CA TYR A 14 10.24 -13.14 3.95
C TYR A 14 10.69 -12.45 5.25
N ASP A 15 11.98 -12.48 5.59
CA ASP A 15 12.53 -11.83 6.80
C ASP A 15 12.07 -10.37 6.97
N PHE A 16 11.90 -9.64 5.86
CA PHE A 16 11.32 -8.29 5.88
C PHE A 16 9.92 -8.26 6.51
N PHE A 17 9.03 -9.18 6.11
CA PHE A 17 7.66 -9.24 6.61
C PHE A 17 7.59 -9.67 8.08
N ASP A 18 8.53 -10.49 8.54
CA ASP A 18 8.64 -10.88 9.95
C ASP A 18 8.98 -9.70 10.86
N THR A 19 9.62 -8.65 10.33
CA THR A 19 9.97 -7.44 11.08
C THR A 19 8.89 -6.35 11.05
N LEU A 20 7.87 -6.49 10.21
CA LEU A 20 6.85 -5.45 10.07
C LEU A 20 5.84 -5.51 11.22
N PRO A 21 5.46 -4.35 11.78
CA PRO A 21 4.25 -4.29 12.59
C PRO A 21 3.01 -4.53 11.70
N ILE A 22 1.86 -4.79 12.32
CA ILE A 22 0.62 -5.15 11.61
C ILE A 22 0.22 -4.08 10.58
N GLU A 23 0.36 -2.80 10.94
CA GLU A 23 0.11 -1.67 10.04
C GLU A 23 1.06 -1.65 8.84
N GLY A 24 2.33 -2.04 9.03
CA GLY A 24 3.31 -2.17 7.97
C GLY A 24 2.96 -3.28 6.99
N LEU A 25 2.54 -4.44 7.51
CA LEU A 25 2.07 -5.55 6.69
C LEU A 25 0.80 -5.17 5.91
N ALA A 26 -0.17 -4.52 6.56
CA ALA A 26 -1.39 -4.04 5.92
C ALA A 26 -1.09 -3.05 4.78
N TRP A 27 -0.17 -2.11 5.00
CA TRP A 27 0.30 -1.18 3.98
C TRP A 27 0.96 -1.89 2.79
N GLU A 28 1.82 -2.86 3.06
CA GLU A 28 2.48 -3.65 2.02
C GLU A 28 1.47 -4.46 1.18
N CYS A 29 0.41 -4.98 1.78
CA CYS A 29 -0.70 -5.59 1.04
C CYS A 29 -1.46 -4.55 0.19
N LEU A 30 -1.82 -3.41 0.77
CA LEU A 30 -2.58 -2.36 0.09
C LEU A 30 -1.84 -1.81 -1.14
N ARG A 31 -0.56 -1.46 -1.01
CA ARG A 31 0.23 -0.90 -2.11
C ARG A 31 0.42 -1.86 -3.30
N ARG A 32 0.23 -3.17 -3.10
CA ARG A 32 0.27 -4.21 -4.14
C ARG A 32 -1.08 -4.45 -4.78
N SER A 33 -2.17 -3.91 -4.23
CA SER A 33 -3.50 -3.95 -4.83
C SER A 33 -3.53 -3.14 -6.12
N VAL A 34 -3.93 -3.78 -7.23
CA VAL A 34 -4.08 -3.12 -8.53
C VAL A 34 -5.10 -1.98 -8.46
N SER A 35 -6.17 -2.15 -7.69
CA SER A 35 -7.20 -1.12 -7.50
C SER A 35 -6.62 0.12 -6.82
N TYR A 36 -5.83 -0.08 -5.76
CA TYR A 36 -5.17 1.02 -5.06
C TYR A 36 -4.12 1.70 -5.94
N GLN A 37 -3.31 0.91 -6.67
CA GLN A 37 -2.31 1.45 -7.60
C GLN A 37 -2.95 2.32 -8.67
N ARG A 38 -4.08 1.90 -9.25
CA ARG A 38 -4.83 2.70 -10.22
C ARG A 38 -5.38 3.98 -9.61
N HIS A 39 -5.93 3.89 -8.40
CA HIS A 39 -6.43 5.07 -7.66
C HIS A 39 -5.32 6.07 -7.40
N TYR A 40 -4.20 5.62 -6.83
CA TYR A 40 -3.04 6.46 -6.56
C TYR A 40 -2.45 7.08 -7.84
N LEU A 41 -2.38 6.31 -8.94
CA LEU A 41 -1.93 6.86 -10.22
C LEU A 41 -2.86 7.98 -10.74
N ALA A 42 -4.17 7.86 -10.55
CA ALA A 42 -5.11 8.93 -10.91
C ALA A 42 -4.85 10.21 -10.10
N LEU A 43 -4.52 10.08 -8.82
CA LEU A 43 -4.13 11.22 -7.96
C LEU A 43 -2.83 11.87 -8.42
N VAL A 44 -1.83 11.08 -8.79
CA VAL A 44 -0.55 11.60 -9.32
C VAL A 44 -0.79 12.34 -10.64
N VAL A 45 -1.62 11.81 -11.53
CA VAL A 45 -1.94 12.45 -12.81
C VAL A 45 -2.70 13.77 -12.61
N SER A 46 -3.54 13.89 -11.59
CA SER A 46 -4.26 15.12 -11.25
C SER A 46 -3.46 16.11 -10.38
N GLY A 47 -2.27 15.74 -9.92
CA GLY A 47 -1.45 16.55 -9.00
C GLY A 47 -2.02 16.66 -7.58
N ALA A 48 -2.87 15.71 -7.19
CA ALA A 48 -3.55 15.68 -5.91
C ALA A 48 -2.93 14.71 -4.89
N GLU A 49 -1.80 14.09 -5.20
CA GLU A 49 -1.19 13.03 -4.38
C GLU A 49 -0.72 13.49 -3.00
N ARG A 50 -0.52 14.80 -2.83
CA ARG A 50 -0.16 15.43 -1.53
C ARG A 50 -1.37 15.98 -0.78
N GLN A 51 -2.54 15.98 -1.39
CA GLN A 51 -3.75 16.44 -0.72
C GLN A 51 -4.22 15.36 0.26
N PRO A 52 -4.74 15.75 1.44
CA PRO A 52 -5.32 14.79 2.36
C PRO A 52 -6.48 14.08 1.68
N PHE A 53 -6.56 12.76 1.87
CA PHE A 53 -7.68 11.98 1.35
C PHE A 53 -9.00 12.45 1.97
N PRO A 54 -10.09 12.53 1.21
CA PRO A 54 -11.43 12.66 1.77
C PRO A 54 -11.70 11.55 2.79
N ALA A 55 -12.54 11.83 3.79
CA ALA A 55 -12.83 10.86 4.86
C ALA A 55 -13.37 9.52 4.31
N GLU A 56 -14.20 9.57 3.28
CA GLU A 56 -14.75 8.38 2.63
C GLU A 56 -13.65 7.52 1.97
N GLU A 57 -12.64 8.14 1.35
CA GLU A 57 -11.50 7.42 0.77
C GLU A 57 -10.56 6.86 1.85
N GLN A 58 -10.38 7.60 2.94
CA GLN A 58 -9.67 7.12 4.12
C GLN A 58 -10.32 5.85 4.68
N GLU A 59 -11.64 5.85 4.85
CA GLU A 59 -12.40 4.68 5.30
C GLU A 59 -12.35 3.53 4.29
N HIS A 60 -12.52 3.83 2.99
CA HIS A 60 -12.48 2.83 1.94
C HIS A 60 -11.15 2.06 1.89
N TRP A 61 -10.03 2.77 2.03
CA TRP A 61 -8.70 2.16 2.00
C TRP A 61 -8.16 1.77 3.39
N GLY A 62 -8.86 2.13 4.46
CA GLY A 62 -8.38 1.96 5.83
C GLY A 62 -7.16 2.81 6.17
N LEU A 63 -6.96 3.92 5.48
CA LEU A 63 -5.82 4.83 5.68
C LEU A 63 -6.22 5.97 6.62
N ARG A 64 -5.41 6.20 7.66
CA ARG A 64 -5.48 7.43 8.45
C ARG A 64 -4.15 8.13 8.41
N PHE A 65 -4.19 9.41 8.07
CA PHE A 65 -3.04 10.29 8.19
C PHE A 65 -3.20 11.12 9.45
N PRO A 66 -2.12 11.38 10.21
CA PRO A 66 -2.18 12.35 11.28
C PRO A 66 -2.65 13.68 10.68
N GLY A 67 -3.76 14.23 11.19
CA GLY A 67 -4.25 15.53 10.77
C GLY A 67 -3.19 16.59 11.04
N SER A 68 -3.11 17.62 10.20
CA SER A 68 -2.40 18.83 10.60
C SER A 68 -3.10 19.37 11.83
N ALA A 69 -2.39 19.38 12.96
CA ALA A 69 -2.82 20.09 14.16
C ALA A 69 -2.87 21.61 13.87
#